data_AF-A0A7C5G9Q0-F1
#
_entry.id   AF-A0A7C5G9Q0-F1
#
_cell.length_a   1.000
_cell.length_b   1.000
_cell.length_c   1.000
_cell.angle_alpha   90.00
_cell.angle_beta   90.00
_cell.angle_gamma   90.00
#
_symmetry.space_group_name_H-M   'P 1'
#
loop_
_entity.id
_entity.type
_entity.pdbx_description
1 polymer ?
#
loop_
_entity_poly.entity_id
_entity_poly.type
_entity_poly.pdbx_seq_one_letter_code
_entity_poly.pdbx_strand_id
1 'polypeptide(L)'
;MNEDIRYCDGALQVEGVGLADIAVEVGTPFHAYSTAGIRRQFGAFQAAFADLEALICFALKASGNQAVLTLLAQAGAGAHVVSEGESRRALAVGIAPEKIVFSGGGKSAG
;
A
#
# COMPACT_ATOMS: atom_id res chain seq x y z
N MET A 1 11.96 -15.66 5.45
CA MET A 1 10.69 -16.18 6.01
C MET A 1 9.83 -14.96 6.33
N ASN A 2 8.51 -14.98 6.08
CA ASN A 2 7.68 -13.79 6.27
C ASN A 2 7.47 -13.56 7.78
N GLU A 3 8.26 -12.66 8.37
CA GLU A 3 8.27 -12.48 9.83
C GLU A 3 6.96 -11.85 10.35
N ASP A 4 6.26 -11.09 9.51
CA ASP A 4 5.06 -10.36 9.93
C ASP A 4 3.81 -11.24 10.00
N ILE A 5 3.76 -12.38 9.29
CA ILE A 5 2.62 -13.30 9.30
C ILE A 5 3.13 -14.71 9.59
N ARG A 6 2.83 -15.21 10.78
CA ARG A 6 3.41 -16.45 11.29
C ARG A 6 2.49 -17.15 12.29
N TYR A 7 2.77 -18.43 12.53
CA TYR A 7 2.18 -19.15 13.64
C TYR A 7 2.96 -18.92 14.93
N CYS A 8 2.27 -18.60 16.02
CA CYS A 8 2.80 -18.55 17.38
C CYS A 8 1.88 -19.37 18.27
N ASP A 9 2.43 -20.37 18.97
CA ASP A 9 1.68 -21.28 19.85
C ASP A 9 0.43 -21.89 19.19
N GLY A 10 0.53 -22.23 17.90
CA GLY A 10 -0.56 -22.81 17.11
C GLY A 10 -1.58 -21.81 16.56
N ALA A 11 -1.50 -20.53 16.90
CA ALA A 11 -2.37 -19.47 16.37
C ALA A 11 -1.70 -18.72 15.21
N LEU A 12 -2.43 -18.49 14.12
CA LEU A 12 -1.97 -17.64 13.02
C LEU A 12 -2.10 -16.16 13.40
N GLN A 13 -1.01 -15.42 13.32
CA GLN A 13 -0.93 -14.03 13.73
C GLN A 13 -0.41 -13.14 12.58
N VAL A 14 -0.86 -11.88 12.58
CA VAL A 14 -0.27 -10.77 11.81
C VAL A 14 0.29 -9.74 12.79
N GLU A 15 1.58 -9.46 12.72
CA GLU A 15 2.29 -8.53 13.61
C GLU A 15 2.05 -8.80 15.12
N GLY A 16 1.92 -10.09 15.48
CA GLY A 16 1.65 -10.50 16.87
C GLY A 16 0.18 -10.47 17.27
N VAL A 17 -0.73 -10.04 16.37
CA VAL A 17 -2.18 -10.03 16.61
C VAL A 17 -2.80 -11.29 16.02
N GLY A 18 -3.56 -12.04 16.83
CA GLY A 18 -4.25 -13.25 16.40
C GLY A 18 -5.32 -12.97 15.35
N LEU A 19 -5.28 -13.68 14.21
CA LEU A 19 -6.31 -13.53 13.18
C LEU A 19 -7.69 -14.00 13.66
N ALA A 20 -7.74 -14.95 14.60
CA ALA A 20 -8.99 -15.39 15.23
C ALA A 20 -9.60 -14.27 16.09
N ASP A 21 -8.78 -13.52 16.82
CA ASP A 21 -9.24 -12.40 17.65
C ASP A 21 -9.81 -11.29 16.76
N ILE A 22 -9.10 -10.94 15.67
CA ILE A 22 -9.59 -10.00 14.67
C ILE A 22 -10.90 -10.50 14.05
N ALA A 23 -11.03 -11.80 13.78
CA ALA A 23 -12.25 -12.39 13.23
C ALA A 23 -13.46 -12.21 14.17
N VAL A 24 -13.25 -12.35 15.48
CA VAL A 24 -14.29 -12.15 16.50
C VAL A 24 -14.69 -10.68 16.59
N GLU A 25 -13.73 -9.76 16.55
CA GLU A 25 -13.98 -8.32 16.71
C GLU A 25 -14.56 -7.67 15.44
N VAL A 26 -14.02 -8.00 14.26
CA VAL A 26 -14.35 -7.36 12.97
C VAL A 26 -15.43 -8.14 12.22
N GLY A 27 -15.54 -9.45 12.43
CA GLY A 27 -16.39 -10.34 11.64
C GLY A 27 -15.75 -10.77 10.32
N THR A 28 -16.26 -11.87 9.76
CA THR A 28 -15.75 -12.48 8.53
C THR A 28 -16.72 -12.35 7.34
N PRO A 29 -16.23 -12.21 6.10
CA PRO A 29 -14.82 -12.19 5.71
C PRO A 29 -14.14 -10.83 5.92
N PHE A 30 -12.85 -10.84 6.25
CA PHE A 30 -12.00 -9.64 6.30
C PHE A 30 -10.68 -9.86 5.56
N HIS A 31 -10.02 -8.76 5.19
CA HIS A 31 -8.63 -8.74 4.76
C HIS A 31 -7.78 -8.09 5.84
N ALA A 32 -6.69 -8.74 6.23
CA ALA A 32 -5.67 -8.17 7.11
C ALA A 32 -4.40 -7.88 6.32
N TYR A 33 -3.81 -6.71 6.58
CA TYR A 33 -2.57 -6.26 5.97
C TYR A 33 -1.52 -6.07 7.05
N SER A 34 -0.28 -6.43 6.76
CA SER A 34 0.86 -6.07 7.60
C SER A 34 1.42 -4.70 7.19
N THR A 35 1.35 -3.74 8.10
CA THR A 35 2.00 -2.43 7.98
C THR A 35 3.52 -2.58 7.91
N ALA A 36 4.11 -3.41 8.78
CA ALA A 36 5.55 -3.67 8.80
C ALA A 36 6.03 -4.27 7.47
N GLY A 37 5.28 -5.24 6.94
CA GLY A 37 5.58 -5.87 5.65
C GLY A 37 5.51 -4.90 4.48
N ILE A 38 4.46 -4.07 4.42
CA ILE A 38 4.33 -3.03 3.37
C ILE A 38 5.51 -2.06 3.43
N ARG A 39 5.84 -1.52 4.61
CA ARG A 39 6.95 -0.57 4.79
C ARG A 39 8.29 -1.20 4.45
N ARG A 40 8.55 -2.42 4.90
CA ARG A 40 9.80 -3.14 4.61
C ARG A 40 9.96 -3.37 3.11
N GLN A 41 8.91 -3.84 2.44
CA GLN A 41 8.99 -4.10 1.00
C GLN A 41 9.20 -2.82 0.20
N PHE A 42 8.49 -1.74 0.55
CA PHE A 42 8.67 -0.45 -0.10
C PHE A 42 10.08 0.10 0.15
N GLY A 43 10.57 0.06 1.38
CA GLY A 43 11.91 0.51 1.74
C GLY A 43 13.02 -0.28 1.05
N ALA A 44 12.89 -1.61 0.97
CA ALA A 44 13.84 -2.45 0.24
C ALA A 44 13.86 -2.13 -1.26
N PHE A 45 12.68 -1.87 -1.85
CA PHE A 45 12.59 -1.46 -3.24
C PHE A 45 13.22 -0.08 -3.46
N GLN A 46 12.93 0.89 -2.59
CA GLN A 46 13.53 2.23 -2.65
C GLN A 46 15.06 2.16 -2.52
N ALA A 47 15.57 1.35 -1.59
CA ALA A 47 17.01 1.18 -1.36
C ALA A 47 17.73 0.60 -2.59
N ALA A 48 17.09 -0.27 -3.36
CA ALA A 48 17.67 -0.84 -4.58
C ALA A 48 17.90 0.20 -5.70
N PHE A 49 17.28 1.39 -5.61
CA PHE A 49 17.46 2.50 -6.55
C PHE A 49 18.09 3.73 -5.88
N ALA A 50 18.72 3.59 -4.71
CA ALA A 50 19.23 4.72 -3.92
C ALA A 50 20.28 5.58 -4.66
N ASP A 51 20.99 4.99 -5.62
CA ASP A 51 22.00 5.69 -6.44
C ASP A 51 21.40 6.47 -7.63
N LEU A 52 20.08 6.41 -7.82
CA LEU A 52 19.37 7.11 -8.88
C LEU A 52 18.47 8.21 -8.31
N GLU A 53 18.33 9.30 -9.04
CA GLU A 53 17.25 10.26 -8.81
C GLU A 53 15.92 9.67 -9.32
N ALA A 54 15.35 8.75 -8.53
CA ALA A 54 14.16 7.99 -8.88
C ALA A 54 12.99 8.30 -7.95
N LEU A 55 11.81 8.52 -8.54
CA LEU A 55 10.53 8.53 -7.82
C LEU A 55 9.87 7.15 -7.95
N ILE A 56 9.72 6.46 -6.82
CA ILE A 56 8.98 5.20 -6.80
C ILE A 56 7.47 5.50 -6.74
N CYS A 57 6.75 5.12 -7.78
CA CYS A 57 5.29 5.31 -7.88
C CYS A 57 4.54 3.99 -7.66
N PHE A 58 3.70 3.92 -6.63
CA PHE A 58 2.88 2.73 -6.37
C PHE A 58 1.70 2.65 -7.35
N ALA A 59 1.48 1.48 -7.95
CA ALA A 59 0.38 1.25 -8.88
C ALA A 59 -0.95 1.03 -8.14
N LEU A 60 -1.85 2.02 -8.16
CA LEU A 60 -3.10 2.00 -7.37
C LEU A 60 -4.07 0.88 -7.78
N LYS A 61 -3.95 0.36 -9.01
CA LYS A 61 -4.71 -0.81 -9.47
C LYS A 61 -4.47 -2.06 -8.61
N ALA A 62 -3.35 -2.14 -7.88
CA ALA A 62 -3.05 -3.26 -6.99
C ALA A 62 -3.83 -3.17 -5.67
N SER A 63 -4.06 -1.96 -5.15
CA SER A 63 -4.87 -1.73 -3.96
C SER A 63 -5.31 -0.26 -3.88
N GLY A 64 -6.63 -0.05 -3.83
CA GLY A 64 -7.24 1.26 -3.60
C GLY A 64 -7.50 1.58 -2.12
N ASN A 65 -7.04 0.73 -1.20
CA ASN A 65 -7.28 0.91 0.23
C ASN A 65 -6.54 2.17 0.75
N GLN A 66 -7.29 3.12 1.31
CA GLN A 66 -6.76 4.42 1.75
C GLN A 66 -5.70 4.30 2.85
N ALA A 67 -5.79 3.31 3.75
CA ALA A 67 -4.79 3.10 4.79
C ALA A 67 -3.46 2.63 4.18
N VAL A 68 -3.50 1.69 3.23
CA VAL A 68 -2.30 1.24 2.49
C VAL A 68 -1.66 2.40 1.72
N LEU A 69 -2.47 3.21 1.04
CA LEU A 69 -1.97 4.38 0.32
C LEU A 69 -1.37 5.43 1.26
N THR A 70 -1.96 5.64 2.44
CA THR A 70 -1.43 6.55 3.46
C THR A 70 -0.05 6.08 3.96
N LEU A 71 0.11 4.77 4.22
CA LEU A 71 1.40 4.21 4.64
C LEU A 71 2.50 4.44 3.59
N LEU A 72 2.17 4.25 2.32
CA LEU A 72 3.11 4.46 1.21
C LEU A 72 3.41 5.94 0.97
N ALA A 73 2.39 6.81 1.06
CA ALA A 73 2.57 8.25 0.95
C ALA A 73 3.49 8.79 2.06
N GLN A 74 3.29 8.34 3.30
CA GLN A 74 4.17 8.67 4.43
C GLN A 74 5.61 8.16 4.24
N ALA A 75 5.80 7.06 3.51
CA ALA A 75 7.12 6.55 3.14
C ALA A 75 7.74 7.28 1.93
N GLY A 76 7.04 8.27 1.34
CA GLY A 76 7.53 9.09 0.24
C GLY A 76 7.19 8.56 -1.16
N ALA A 77 6.30 7.58 -1.28
CA ALA A 77 5.85 7.07 -2.58
C ALA A 77 5.10 8.12 -3.40
N GLY A 78 5.30 8.09 -4.72
CA GLY A 78 4.36 8.66 -5.69
C GLY A 78 3.22 7.69 -6.01
N ALA A 79 2.34 8.08 -6.93
CA ALA A 79 1.22 7.27 -7.37
C ALA A 79 1.24 7.05 -8.88
N HIS A 80 1.12 5.80 -9.30
CA HIS A 80 0.82 5.44 -10.67
C HIS A 80 -0.68 5.12 -10.78
N VAL A 81 -1.38 5.89 -11.61
CA VAL A 81 -2.84 5.85 -11.72
C VAL A 81 -3.27 5.64 -13.17
N VAL A 82 -4.43 5.02 -13.36
CA VAL A 82 -5.06 4.75 -14.66
C VAL A 82 -6.47 5.32 -14.78
N SER A 83 -6.99 5.91 -13.71
CA SER A 83 -8.32 6.55 -13.71
C SER A 83 -8.33 7.80 -12.84
N GLU A 84 -9.29 8.69 -13.10
CA GLU A 84 -9.52 9.86 -12.24
C GLU A 84 -9.84 9.46 -10.79
N GLY A 85 -10.62 8.38 -10.59
CA GLY A 85 -10.94 7.88 -9.26
C GLY A 85 -9.71 7.45 -8.46
N GLU A 86 -8.68 6.92 -9.11
CA GLU A 86 -7.39 6.63 -8.49
C GLU A 86 -6.59 7.90 -8.19
N SER A 87 -6.57 8.86 -9.12
CA SER A 87 -5.94 10.17 -8.88
C SER A 87 -6.53 10.86 -7.65
N ARG A 88 -7.87 10.90 -7.53
CA ARG A 88 -8.56 11.45 -6.35
C ARG A 88 -8.19 10.72 -5.06
N ARG A 89 -8.05 9.38 -5.11
CA ARG A 89 -7.61 8.57 -3.95
C ARG A 89 -6.15 8.86 -3.54
N ALA A 90 -5.26 9.11 -4.49
CA ALA A 90 -3.87 9.48 -4.22
C ALA A 90 -3.77 10.88 -3.61
N LEU A 91 -4.52 11.84 -4.13
CA LEU A 91 -4.60 13.20 -3.60
C LEU A 91 -5.17 13.22 -2.16
N ALA A 92 -6.19 12.40 -1.90
CA ALA A 92 -6.83 12.32 -0.58
C ALA A 92 -5.88 11.88 0.56
N VAL A 93 -4.83 11.13 0.25
CA VAL A 93 -3.80 10.72 1.23
C VAL A 93 -2.57 11.63 1.23
N GLY A 94 -2.62 12.76 0.50
CA GLY A 94 -1.56 13.77 0.50
C GLY A 94 -0.41 13.52 -0.47
N ILE A 95 -0.55 12.63 -1.46
CA ILE A 95 0.46 12.51 -2.52
C ILE A 95 0.38 13.77 -3.39
N ALA A 96 1.50 14.49 -3.47
CA ALA A 96 1.59 15.74 -4.23
C ALA A 96 1.30 15.48 -5.73
N PRO A 97 0.55 16.36 -6.42
CA PRO A 97 0.16 16.16 -7.83
C PRO A 97 1.34 15.88 -8.76
N GLU A 98 2.50 16.52 -8.53
CA GLU A 98 3.73 16.33 -9.30
C GLU A 98 4.36 14.94 -9.14
N LYS A 99 3.91 14.16 -8.13
CA LYS A 99 4.31 12.77 -7.90
C LYS A 99 3.28 11.76 -8.40
N ILE A 100 2.26 12.20 -9.16
CA ILE A 100 1.21 11.34 -9.71
C ILE A 100 1.43 11.16 -11.22
N VAL A 101 1.69 9.92 -11.64
CA VAL A 101 1.87 9.55 -13.05
C VAL A 101 0.60 8.88 -13.58
N PHE A 102 -0.08 9.54 -14.51
CA PHE A 102 -1.31 9.02 -15.12
C PHE A 102 -1.02 8.27 -16.44
N SER A 103 -1.17 6.95 -16.43
CA SER A 103 -1.04 6.10 -17.62
C SER A 103 -2.39 5.60 -18.12
N GLY A 104 -2.48 5.16 -19.38
CA GLY A 104 -3.69 4.55 -19.96
C GLY A 104 -4.31 5.35 -21.12
N GLY A 105 -4.83 4.65 -22.13
CA GLY A 105 -5.37 5.25 -23.36
C GLY A 105 -6.81 5.79 -23.26
N GLY A 106 -7.53 5.48 -22.19
CA GLY A 106 -8.93 5.89 -21.96
C GLY A 106 -9.09 7.25 -21.27
N LYS A 107 -8.19 8.21 -21.53
CA LYS A 107 -8.29 9.56 -20.95
C LYS A 107 -9.42 10.31 -21.64
N SER A 108 -10.50 10.59 -20.92
CA SER A 108 -11.55 11.50 -21.41
C SER A 108 -11.13 12.94 -21.15
N ALA A 109 -11.29 13.83 -22.14
CA ALA A 109 -11.28 15.26 -21.90
C ALA A 109 -12.56 15.57 -21.10
N GLY A 110 -12.39 15.91 -19.83
CA GLY A 110 -13.49 16.42 -19.01
C GLY A 110 -14.06 17.72 -19.55
#